data_AF-A0A6B3BX51-F1
#
_entry.id   AF-A0A6B3BX51-F1
#
_cell.length_a   1.000
_cell.length_b   1.000
_cell.length_c   1.000
_cell.angle_alpha   90.00
_cell.angle_beta   90.00
_cell.angle_gamma   90.00
#
_symmetry.space_group_name_H-M   'P 1'
#
loop_
_entity.id
_entity.type
_entity.pdbx_description
1 polymer ?
#
loop_
_entity_poly.entity_id
_entity_poly.type
_entity_poly.pdbx_seq_one_letter_code
_entity_poly.pdbx_strand_id
1 'polypeptide(L)' 'MRLRQGDVDGALSTWNEFIDCADGIRSVKVHGAVEDIRLRLNRFHGTTAAEQLRHKADQLIA' A
#
# COMPACT_ATOMS: atom_id res chain seq x y z
N MET A 1 18.49 4.74 14.76
CA MET A 1 17.07 4.56 15.11
C MET A 1 16.50 3.42 14.25
N ARG A 2 16.33 2.21 14.79
CA ARG A 2 15.81 1.05 14.04
C ARG A 2 14.32 0.78 14.28
N LEU A 3 13.78 1.24 15.42
CA LEU A 3 12.37 1.04 15.79
C LEU A 3 11.42 1.67 14.76
N ARG A 4 11.61 2.96 14.43
CA ARG A 4 10.79 3.64 13.42
C ARG A 4 10.88 3.02 12.03
N GLN A 5 12.01 2.43 11.66
CA GLN A 5 12.17 1.77 10.36
C GLN A 5 11.43 0.44 10.34
N GLY A 6 11.54 -0.36 11.42
CA GLY A 6 10.78 -1.60 11.57
C GLY A 6 9.27 -1.39 11.56
N ASP A 7 8.77 -0.28 12.13
CA ASP A 7 7.35 0.09 12.04
C ASP A 7 6.91 0.41 10.60
N VAL A 8 7.79 1.04 9.80
CA VAL A 8 7.52 1.34 8.39
C VAL A 8 7.55 0.08 7.54
N ASP A 9 8.56 -0.77 7.70
CA ASP A 9 8.67 -2.05 6.98
C ASP A 9 7.48 -2.97 7.29
N GLY A 10 7.06 -3.04 8.56
CA GLY A 10 5.87 -3.78 8.97
C GLY A 10 4.57 -3.25 8.37
N ALA A 11 4.41 -1.92 8.32
CA ALA A 11 3.25 -1.30 7.68
C ALA A 11 3.20 -1.57 6.16
N LEU A 12 4.35 -1.44 5.48
CA LEU A 12 4.46 -1.72 4.04
C LEU A 12 4.16 -3.20 3.72
N SER A 13 4.65 -4.13 4.54
CA SER A 13 4.33 -5.56 4.39
C SER A 13 2.82 -5.81 4.49
N THR A 14 2.19 -5.30 5.55
CA THR A 14 0.76 -5.49 5.80
C THR A 14 -0.09 -4.93 4.64
N TRP A 15 0.26 -3.76 4.12
CA TRP A 15 -0.45 -3.16 3.00
C TRP A 15 -0.21 -3.90 1.68
N ASN A 16 0.98 -4.47 1.47
CA ASN A 16 1.23 -5.33 0.32
C ASN A 16 0.36 -6.59 0.35
N GLU A 17 0.28 -7.28 1.50
CA GLU A 17 -0.59 -8.45 1.65
C GLU A 17 -2.06 -8.10 1.41
N PHE A 18 -2.52 -6.95 1.89
CA PHE A 18 -3.88 -6.48 1.61
C PHE A 18 -4.12 -6.23 0.11
N ILE A 19 -3.21 -5.53 -0.56
CA ILE A 19 -3.35 -5.21 -2.00
C ILE A 19 -3.29 -6.49 -2.84
N ASP A 20 -2.39 -7.42 -2.54
CA ASP A 20 -2.30 -8.71 -3.24
C ASP A 20 -3.59 -9.54 -3.04
N CYS A 21 -4.22 -9.46 -1.86
CA CYS A 21 -5.50 -10.13 -1.59
C CYS A 21 -6.70 -9.42 -2.25
N ALA A 22 -6.63 -8.09 -2.40
CA ALA A 22 -7.66 -7.27 -3.02
C ALA A 22 -7.71 -7.41 -4.54
N ASP A 23 -6.66 -7.93 -5.17
CA ASP A 23 -6.60 -8.14 -6.61
C ASP A 23 -7.78 -8.98 -7.11
N GLY A 24 -8.44 -8.51 -8.18
CA GLY A 24 -9.64 -9.13 -8.73
C GLY A 24 -10.93 -8.92 -7.94
N ILE A 25 -10.91 -8.28 -6.76
CA ILE A 25 -12.12 -8.00 -5.98
C ILE A 25 -12.82 -6.72 -6.45
N ARG A 26 -14.03 -6.85 -7.00
CA ARG A 26 -14.89 -5.70 -7.35
C ARG A 26 -15.75 -5.29 -6.17
N SER A 27 -15.24 -4.39 -5.33
CA SER A 27 -15.95 -3.85 -4.17
C SER A 27 -15.60 -2.38 -3.94
N VAL A 28 -16.62 -1.53 -3.78
CA VAL A 28 -16.43 -0.11 -3.45
C VAL A 28 -15.68 0.10 -2.12
N LYS A 29 -15.83 -0.84 -1.17
CA LYS A 29 -15.11 -0.77 0.11
C LYS A 29 -13.63 -1.10 -0.06
N VAL A 30 -13.31 -2.07 -0.93
CA VAL A 30 -11.93 -2.44 -1.25
C VAL A 30 -11.25 -1.29 -1.99
N HIS A 31 -11.93 -0.71 -2.99
CA HIS A 31 -11.45 0.44 -3.73
C HIS A 31 -11.12 1.63 -2.80
N GLY A 32 -12.04 1.99 -1.90
CA GLY A 32 -11.79 3.04 -0.91
C GLY A 32 -10.64 2.74 0.06
N ALA A 33 -10.47 1.47 0.47
CA ALA A 33 -9.35 1.08 1.31
C ALA A 33 -8.00 1.17 0.58
N VAL A 34 -7.95 0.78 -0.70
CA VAL A 34 -6.74 0.90 -1.52
C VAL A 34 -6.41 2.37 -1.81
N GLU A 35 -7.41 3.23 -2.00
CA GLU A 35 -7.22 4.67 -2.12
C GLU A 35 -6.61 5.30 -0.85
N ASP A 36 -7.09 4.93 0.34
CA ASP A 36 -6.49 5.38 1.61
C ASP A 36 -5.03 4.93 1.74
N ILE A 37 -4.72 3.67 1.40
CA ILE A 37 -3.35 3.16 1.38
C ILE A 37 -2.49 3.96 0.40
N ARG A 38 -2.96 4.19 -0.83
CA ARG A 38 -2.26 4.99 -1.84
C ARG A 38 -1.93 6.39 -1.31
N LEU A 39 -2.86 7.05 -0.62
CA LEU A 39 -2.62 8.36 -0.01
C LEU A 39 -1.58 8.31 1.12
N ARG A 40 -1.58 7.26 1.94
CA ARG A 40 -0.55 7.04 2.98
C ARG A 40 0.83 6.82 2.38
N LEU A 41 0.92 6.12 1.24
CA LEU A 41 2.19 5.84 0.55
C LEU A 41 2.93 7.10 0.11
N ASN A 42 2.23 8.21 -0.11
CA ASN A 42 2.85 9.52 -0.35
C ASN A 42 3.67 10.06 0.83
N ARG A 43 3.64 9.42 2.01
CA ARG A 43 4.52 9.79 3.13
C ARG A 43 5.84 9.03 3.14
N PHE A 44 5.99 7.98 2.32
CA PHE A 44 7.14 7.07 2.31
C PHE A 44 7.98 7.18 1.03
N HIS A 45 8.05 8.38 0.46
CA HIS A 45 8.86 8.67 -0.72
C HIS A 45 10.33 8.26 -0.53
N GLY A 46 10.94 7.75 -1.61
CA GLY A 46 12.36 7.36 -1.61
C GLY A 46 12.63 5.92 -1.19
N THR A 47 11.59 5.12 -0.92
CA THR A 47 11.73 3.68 -0.70
C THR A 47 11.16 2.90 -1.89
N THR A 48 11.95 1.99 -2.45
CA THR A 48 11.52 1.16 -3.59
C THR A 48 10.25 0.36 -3.28
N ALA A 49 10.12 -0.15 -2.06
CA ALA A 49 8.95 -0.90 -1.62
C ALA A 49 7.66 -0.06 -1.66
N ALA A 50 7.69 1.19 -1.17
CA ALA A 50 6.53 2.06 -1.21
C ALA A 50 6.14 2.46 -2.65
N GLU A 51 7.13 2.62 -3.54
CA GLU A 51 6.87 2.96 -4.94
C GLU A 51 6.23 1.79 -5.70
N GLN A 52 6.75 0.56 -5.52
CA GLN A 52 6.16 -0.65 -6.08
C GLN A 52 4.72 -0.84 -5.58
N LEU A 53 4.50 -0.64 -4.28
CA LEU A 53 3.18 -0.80 -3.70
C LEU A 53 2.19 0.27 -4.20
N ARG A 54 2.66 1.51 -4.38
CA ARG A 54 1.85 2.58 -4.99
C ARG A 54 1.44 2.21 -6.42
N HIS A 55 2.36 1.65 -7.20
CA HIS A 55 2.05 1.21 -8.56
C HIS A 55 0.98 0.10 -8.59
N LYS A 56 1.08 -0.90 -7.71
CA LYS A 56 0.04 -1.93 -7.56
C LYS A 56 -1.31 -1.32 -7.17
N ALA A 57 -1.31 -0.40 -6.20
CA ALA A 57 -2.51 0.29 -5.76
C ALA A 57 -3.16 1.06 -6.92
N ASP A 58 -2.37 1.79 -7.71
CA ASP A 58 -2.83 2.51 -8.90
C ASP A 58 -3.49 1.60 -9.93
N GLN A 59 -2.92 0.42 -10.19
CA GLN A 59 -3.49 -0.56 -11.12
C GLN A 59 -4.83 -1.12 -10.66
N LEU A 60 -5.00 -1.30 -9.34
CA LEU A 60 -6.20 -1.90 -8.77
C LEU A 60 -7.39 -0.92 -8.75
N ILE A 61 -7.10 0.39 -8.64
CA ILE A 61 -8.14 1.43 -8.55
C ILE A 61 -8.39 2.19 -9.86
N ALA A 62 -7.63 1.90 -10.91
CA ALA A 62 -7.82 2.43 -12.27
C ALA A 62 -9.10 1.89 -12.93
#